data_AF-A0A2A5YZ62-F1
#
_entry.id   AF-A0A2A5YZ62-F1
#
_cell.length_a   1.000
_cell.length_b   1.000
_cell.length_c   1.000
_cell.angle_alpha   90.00
_cell.angle_beta   90.00
_cell.angle_gamma   90.00
#
_symmetry.space_group_name_H-M   'P 1'
#
loop_
_entity.id
_entity.type
_entity.pdbx_description
1 polymer ?
#
loop_
_entity_poly.entity_id
_entity_poly.type
_entity_poly.pdbx_seq_one_letter_code
_entity_poly.pdbx_strand_id
1 'polypeptide(L)'
;MKALGLRLSLVLLCGCCLACGDDTDWASMGPTGEQYSEAELNLGEAVYMDTCSACHGQHGSGNFGPDLVGKGHKYTYDEQRSLVTRGRRSMPGFGASLTEAEIDAVVAHIRVGFFDSPTN
;
A
#
# COMPACT_ATOMS: atom_id res chain seq x y z
N MET A 1 60.58 36.28 4.42
CA MET A 1 59.69 36.67 3.31
C MET A 1 59.25 35.42 2.57
N LYS A 2 57.93 35.16 2.50
CA LYS A 2 57.18 34.40 1.47
C LYS A 2 56.00 33.60 2.08
N ALA A 3 54.82 34.14 1.76
CA ALA A 3 53.54 33.51 1.46
C ALA A 3 52.82 32.64 2.51
N LEU A 4 51.93 33.33 3.22
CA LEU A 4 50.60 32.89 3.67
C LEU A 4 49.86 32.13 2.56
N GLY A 5 49.47 30.88 2.83
CA GLY A 5 48.64 30.05 1.95
C GLY A 5 47.39 29.56 2.68
N LEU A 6 46.35 30.38 2.66
CA LEU A 6 44.99 30.06 3.11
C LEU A 6 44.43 28.90 2.26
N ARG A 7 44.35 27.69 2.83
CA ARG A 7 43.59 26.60 2.20
C ARG A 7 42.13 26.68 2.63
N LEU A 8 41.38 27.29 1.71
CA LEU A 8 39.93 27.33 1.62
C LEU A 8 39.34 25.91 1.68
N SER A 9 38.48 25.73 2.68
CA SER A 9 37.27 24.90 2.73
C SER A 9 37.08 23.77 1.72
N LEU A 10 36.83 22.56 2.25
CA LEU A 10 35.66 21.79 1.82
C LEU A 10 35.23 20.86 2.96
N VAL A 11 34.44 21.40 3.89
CA VAL A 11 33.64 20.56 4.79
C VAL A 11 32.60 19.88 3.92
N LEU A 12 32.87 18.63 3.56
CA LEU A 12 31.97 17.76 2.82
C LEU A 12 30.89 17.27 3.80
N LEU A 13 30.02 18.18 4.24
CA LEU A 13 28.82 17.85 4.99
C LEU A 13 27.76 17.33 4.01
N CYS A 14 28.03 16.16 3.40
CA CYS A 14 27.00 15.37 2.74
C CYS A 14 26.32 14.50 3.80
N GLY A 15 25.70 15.16 4.78
CA GLY A 15 24.95 14.54 5.85
C GLY A 15 23.48 14.92 5.71
N CYS A 16 22.63 13.91 5.62
CA CYS A 16 21.16 13.98 5.68
C CYS A 16 20.42 14.24 4.35
N CYS A 17 20.68 13.40 3.35
CA CYS A 17 19.59 12.89 2.50
C CYS A 17 19.18 11.51 3.02
N LEU A 18 18.75 11.42 4.29
CA LEU A 18 18.08 10.22 4.79
C LEU A 18 16.76 10.12 4.04
N ALA A 19 16.72 9.18 3.12
CA ALA A 19 15.60 8.90 2.24
C ALA A 19 14.32 8.68 3.06
N CYS A 20 13.29 9.47 2.80
CA CYS A 20 11.92 9.09 3.08
C CYS A 20 11.43 8.15 1.96
N GLY A 21 12.18 7.09 1.67
CA GLY A 21 11.81 6.02 0.76
C GLY A 21 11.63 4.78 1.61
N ASP A 22 10.39 4.38 1.83
CA ASP A 22 10.09 3.09 2.42
C ASP A 22 10.33 2.05 1.32
N ASP A 23 11.59 1.65 1.14
CA ASP A 23 12.07 0.66 0.15
C ASP A 23 11.68 -0.78 0.52
N THR A 24 10.70 -0.94 1.43
CA THR A 24 10.22 -2.24 1.88
C THR A 24 9.49 -2.97 0.73
N ASP A 25 9.95 -4.18 0.43
CA ASP A 25 9.29 -5.10 -0.49
C ASP A 25 8.10 -5.79 0.20
N TRP A 26 6.99 -5.06 0.29
CA TRP A 26 5.77 -5.53 0.92
C TRP A 26 5.23 -6.81 0.27
N ALA A 27 5.38 -6.97 -1.05
CA ALA A 27 4.85 -8.12 -1.78
C ALA A 27 5.48 -9.44 -1.30
N SER A 28 6.76 -9.41 -0.90
CA SER A 28 7.46 -10.57 -0.33
C SER A 28 6.92 -11.04 1.04
N MET A 29 6.15 -10.20 1.74
CA MET A 29 5.61 -10.53 3.07
C MET A 29 4.41 -11.49 3.01
N GLY A 30 3.79 -11.68 1.85
CA GLY A 30 2.62 -12.54 1.71
C GLY A 30 1.35 -12.00 2.38
N PRO A 31 0.32 -12.86 2.59
CA PRO A 31 -0.90 -12.47 3.27
C PRO A 31 -0.64 -12.12 4.74
N THR A 32 -1.53 -11.33 5.33
CA THR A 32 -1.53 -11.13 6.78
C THR A 32 -2.10 -12.36 7.50
N GLY A 33 -1.98 -12.43 8.84
CA GLY A 33 -2.34 -13.63 9.61
C GLY A 33 -3.84 -13.79 9.92
N GLU A 34 -4.64 -12.77 9.63
CA GLU A 34 -6.08 -12.74 9.84
C GLU A 34 -6.79 -13.80 8.98
N GLN A 35 -7.85 -14.39 9.54
CA GLN A 35 -8.67 -15.39 8.88
C GLN A 35 -10.07 -14.83 8.67
N TYR A 36 -10.59 -14.99 7.47
CA TYR A 36 -11.91 -14.50 7.07
C TYR A 36 -12.74 -15.65 6.54
N SER A 37 -14.07 -15.49 6.56
CA SER A 37 -14.95 -16.49 5.97
C SER A 37 -14.85 -16.47 4.43
N GLU A 38 -15.10 -17.61 3.78
CA GLU A 38 -15.15 -17.69 2.32
C GLU A 38 -16.16 -16.70 1.72
N ALA A 39 -17.32 -16.54 2.38
CA ALA A 39 -18.34 -15.58 1.94
C ALA A 39 -17.84 -14.12 1.98
N GLU A 40 -17.06 -13.77 3.00
CA GLU A 40 -16.46 -12.43 3.14
C GLU A 40 -15.37 -12.19 2.10
N LEU A 41 -14.51 -13.18 1.84
CA LEU A 41 -13.48 -13.09 0.81
C LEU A 41 -14.09 -12.99 -0.60
N ASN A 42 -15.13 -13.77 -0.89
CA ASN A 42 -15.85 -13.71 -2.17
C ASN A 42 -16.55 -12.35 -2.37
N LEU A 43 -17.17 -11.81 -1.31
CA LEU A 43 -17.73 -10.45 -1.36
C LEU A 43 -16.63 -9.42 -1.59
N GLY A 44 -15.51 -9.55 -0.88
CA GLY A 44 -14.37 -8.65 -0.99
C GLY A 44 -13.75 -8.65 -2.39
N GLU A 45 -13.61 -9.82 -3.01
CA GLU A 45 -13.16 -9.97 -4.39
C GLU A 45 -14.11 -9.30 -5.37
N ALA A 46 -15.42 -9.53 -5.23
CA ALA A 46 -16.43 -8.89 -6.09
C ALA A 46 -16.35 -7.35 -6.01
N VAL A 47 -16.32 -6.80 -4.78
CA VAL A 47 -16.18 -5.35 -4.55
C VAL A 47 -14.85 -4.84 -5.12
N TYR A 48 -13.75 -5.58 -4.93
CA TYR A 48 -12.44 -5.22 -5.45
C TYR A 48 -12.46 -5.13 -6.98
N MET A 49 -13.03 -6.13 -7.65
CA MET A 49 -13.10 -6.19 -9.10
C MET A 49 -13.94 -5.06 -9.68
N ASP A 50 -15.08 -4.75 -9.07
CA ASP A 50 -15.99 -3.71 -9.55
C ASP A 50 -15.49 -2.28 -9.27
N THR A 51 -14.79 -2.08 -8.14
CA THR A 51 -14.51 -0.73 -7.62
C THR A 51 -13.03 -0.35 -7.66
N CYS A 52 -12.13 -1.31 -7.41
CA CYS A 52 -10.72 -1.02 -7.11
C CYS A 52 -9.77 -1.41 -8.26
N SER A 53 -10.08 -2.50 -8.96
CA SER A 53 -9.20 -3.15 -9.94
C SER A 53 -8.78 -2.24 -11.10
N ALA A 54 -9.64 -1.31 -11.52
CA ALA A 54 -9.34 -0.40 -12.62
C ALA A 54 -8.12 0.50 -12.33
N CYS A 55 -7.89 0.85 -11.06
CA CYS A 55 -6.74 1.63 -10.64
C CYS A 55 -5.60 0.76 -10.12
N HIS A 56 -5.92 -0.27 -9.34
CA HIS A 56 -4.94 -1.07 -8.60
C HIS A 56 -4.56 -2.40 -9.28
N GLY A 57 -5.05 -2.65 -10.49
CA GLY A 57 -4.84 -3.91 -11.22
C GLY A 57 -5.76 -5.03 -10.71
N GLN A 58 -6.03 -6.02 -11.56
CA GLN A 58 -6.93 -7.14 -11.23
C GLN A 58 -6.45 -7.98 -10.03
N HIS A 59 -5.13 -8.05 -9.82
CA HIS A 59 -4.52 -8.80 -8.73
C HIS A 59 -3.71 -7.91 -7.78
N GLY A 60 -4.12 -6.65 -7.62
CA GLY A 60 -3.44 -5.71 -6.73
C GLY A 60 -2.09 -5.19 -7.23
N SER A 61 -1.60 -5.62 -8.39
CA SER A 61 -0.26 -5.30 -8.94
C SER A 61 0.02 -3.81 -9.19
N GLY A 62 -1.00 -2.95 -9.05
CA GLY A 62 -0.93 -1.54 -9.40
C GLY A 62 -1.07 -1.29 -10.89
N ASN A 63 -1.44 -0.04 -11.21
CA ASN A 63 -1.43 0.52 -12.55
C ASN A 63 -1.43 2.06 -12.41
N PHE A 64 -2.60 2.68 -12.41
CA PHE A 64 -2.77 4.09 -12.08
C PHE A 64 -2.59 4.34 -10.58
N GLY A 65 -3.16 3.46 -9.77
CA GLY A 65 -2.96 3.38 -8.33
C GLY A 65 -1.73 2.54 -7.99
N PRO A 66 -1.19 2.69 -6.77
CA PRO A 66 -0.04 1.90 -6.32
C PRO A 66 -0.38 0.41 -6.22
N ASP A 67 0.64 -0.43 -6.30
CA ASP A 67 0.59 -1.84 -5.91
C ASP A 67 0.07 -1.99 -4.47
N LEU A 68 -0.80 -2.98 -4.25
CA LEU A 68 -1.45 -3.31 -2.98
C LEU A 68 -0.98 -4.66 -2.40
N VAL A 69 -0.29 -5.50 -3.18
CA VAL A 69 0.13 -6.84 -2.75
C VAL A 69 1.04 -6.72 -1.52
N GLY A 70 0.66 -7.41 -0.46
CA GLY A 70 1.38 -7.42 0.83
C GLY A 70 1.29 -6.11 1.63
N LYS A 71 0.61 -5.07 1.13
CA LYS A 71 0.45 -3.80 1.88
C LYS A 71 -0.53 -3.89 3.05
N GLY A 72 -1.17 -5.05 3.26
CA GLY A 72 -1.83 -5.36 4.52
C GLY A 72 -0.89 -5.25 5.73
N HIS A 73 0.43 -5.47 5.55
CA HIS A 73 1.42 -5.30 6.62
C HIS A 73 1.84 -3.85 6.87
N LYS A 74 1.57 -2.94 5.91
CA LYS A 74 1.95 -1.53 5.99
C LYS A 74 1.03 -0.70 6.89
N TYR A 75 -0.23 -1.09 6.98
CA TYR A 75 -1.26 -0.39 7.73
C TYR A 75 -1.94 -1.36 8.69
N THR A 76 -2.33 -0.85 9.85
CA THR A 76 -3.32 -1.55 10.68
C THR A 76 -4.62 -1.72 9.90
N TYR A 77 -5.46 -2.67 10.31
CA TYR A 77 -6.76 -2.90 9.67
C TYR A 77 -7.60 -1.61 9.63
N ASP A 78 -7.72 -0.92 10.77
CA ASP A 78 -8.51 0.31 10.88
C ASP A 78 -7.96 1.46 10.04
N GLU A 79 -6.63 1.60 9.93
CA GLU A 79 -6.03 2.59 9.05
C GLU A 79 -6.33 2.28 7.58
N GLN A 80 -6.21 1.02 7.16
CA GLN A 80 -6.49 0.61 5.80
C GLN A 80 -7.96 0.79 5.45
N ARG A 81 -8.86 0.39 6.35
CA ARG A 81 -10.29 0.65 6.29
C ARG A 81 -10.57 2.13 6.13
N SER A 82 -9.94 2.98 6.95
CA SER A 82 -10.09 4.43 6.89
C SER A 82 -9.64 5.03 5.55
N LEU A 83 -8.59 4.48 4.93
CA LEU A 83 -8.14 4.88 3.61
C LEU A 83 -9.17 4.54 2.53
N VAL A 84 -9.81 3.36 2.59
CA VAL A 84 -10.88 2.98 1.67
C VAL A 84 -12.11 3.86 1.87
N THR A 85 -12.52 4.08 3.12
CA THR A 85 -13.71 4.89 3.43
C THR A 85 -13.54 6.35 3.03
N ARG A 86 -12.40 6.97 3.37
CA ARG A 86 -12.20 8.43 3.24
C ARG A 86 -11.37 8.84 2.03
N GLY A 87 -10.67 7.91 1.41
CA GLY A 87 -9.73 8.20 0.35
C GLY A 87 -8.44 8.85 0.87
N ARG A 88 -7.47 9.02 -0.03
CA ARG A 88 -6.23 9.76 0.25
C ARG A 88 -5.61 10.26 -1.05
N ARG A 89 -5.27 11.56 -1.09
CA ARG A 89 -4.72 12.23 -2.28
C ARG A 89 -5.67 12.03 -3.47
N SER A 90 -5.20 11.37 -4.53
CA SER A 90 -5.98 11.10 -5.73
C SER A 90 -6.88 9.87 -5.62
N MET A 91 -6.73 9.04 -4.57
CA MET A 91 -7.64 7.92 -4.32
C MET A 91 -8.93 8.46 -3.70
N PRO A 92 -10.10 8.30 -4.36
CA PRO A 92 -11.37 8.73 -3.81
C PRO A 92 -11.75 7.92 -2.56
N GLY A 93 -12.63 8.47 -1.73
CA GLY A 93 -13.24 7.75 -0.61
C GLY A 93 -14.52 7.06 -1.06
N PHE A 94 -14.73 5.84 -0.57
CA PHE A 94 -15.87 5.00 -0.97
C PHE A 94 -16.94 4.84 0.11
N GLY A 95 -16.81 5.50 1.26
CA GLY A 95 -17.77 5.39 2.38
C GLY A 95 -19.19 5.89 2.09
N ALA A 96 -19.41 6.62 0.99
CA ALA A 96 -20.73 7.03 0.54
C ALA A 96 -21.36 6.05 -0.48
N SER A 97 -20.55 5.17 -1.08
CA SER A 97 -20.95 4.27 -2.17
C SER A 97 -20.97 2.80 -1.76
N LEU A 98 -20.19 2.44 -0.74
CA LEU A 98 -20.10 1.09 -0.20
C LEU A 98 -20.64 1.06 1.23
N THR A 99 -21.27 -0.05 1.59
CA THR A 99 -21.66 -0.37 2.97
C THR A 99 -20.44 -0.69 3.82
N GLU A 100 -20.60 -0.62 5.14
CA GLU A 100 -19.53 -1.00 6.08
C GLU A 100 -19.06 -2.45 5.85
N ALA A 101 -19.98 -3.38 5.57
CA ALA A 101 -19.65 -4.78 5.29
C ALA A 101 -18.86 -4.95 3.98
N GLU A 102 -19.18 -4.19 2.93
CA GLU A 102 -18.40 -4.21 1.68
C GLU A 102 -17.00 -3.62 1.86
N ILE A 103 -16.88 -2.58 2.69
CA ILE A 103 -15.58 -1.98 3.04
C ILE A 103 -14.74 -2.99 3.83
N ASP A 104 -15.33 -3.66 4.82
CA ASP A 104 -14.62 -4.66 5.62
C ASP A 104 -14.20 -5.85 4.75
N ALA A 105 -15.08 -6.32 3.87
CA ALA A 105 -14.81 -7.42 2.95
C ALA A 105 -13.70 -7.07 1.94
N VAL A 106 -13.72 -5.88 1.33
CA VAL A 106 -12.67 -5.50 0.38
C VAL A 106 -11.32 -5.30 1.07
N VAL A 107 -11.30 -4.81 2.31
CA VAL A 107 -10.08 -4.73 3.11
C VAL A 107 -9.56 -6.13 3.43
N ALA A 108 -10.43 -7.07 3.80
CA ALA A 108 -10.05 -8.47 4.00
C ALA A 108 -9.42 -9.06 2.72
N HIS A 109 -10.07 -8.89 1.57
CA HIS A 109 -9.55 -9.37 0.29
C HIS A 109 -8.18 -8.75 -0.06
N ILE A 110 -7.99 -7.45 0.14
CA ILE A 110 -6.69 -6.80 -0.11
C ILE A 110 -5.58 -7.37 0.80
N ARG A 111 -5.93 -7.77 2.03
CA ARG A 111 -4.97 -8.26 3.02
C ARG A 111 -4.56 -9.72 2.79
N VAL A 112 -5.47 -10.56 2.28
CA VAL A 112 -5.22 -12.02 2.15
C VAL A 112 -5.61 -12.64 0.81
N GLY A 113 -6.58 -12.07 0.08
CA GLY A 113 -7.20 -12.71 -1.09
C GLY A 113 -6.36 -12.72 -2.37
N PHE A 114 -5.31 -11.90 -2.48
CA PHE A 114 -4.42 -11.94 -3.65
C PHE A 114 -3.50 -13.17 -3.70
N PHE A 115 -3.43 -13.94 -2.61
CA PHE A 115 -2.45 -15.01 -2.44
C PHE A 115 -3.02 -16.41 -2.67
N ASP A 116 -4.34 -16.52 -2.89
CA ASP A 116 -5.03 -17.79 -3.10
C ASP A 116 -4.98 -18.28 -4.57
N SER A 117 -4.33 -17.52 -5.47
CA SER A 117 -4.06 -18.00 -6.83
C SER A 117 -2.87 -18.96 -6.84
N PRO A 118 -3.03 -20.21 -7.29
CA PRO A 118 -1.90 -21.11 -7.47
C PRO A 118 -1.00 -20.52 -8.54
N THR A 119 0.23 -20.20 -8.15
CA THR A 119 1.31 -19.92 -9.10
C THR A 119 1.40 -21.12 -10.06
N ASN A 120 1.18 -20.90 -11.36
CA ASN A 120 1.58 -21.88 -12.37
C ASN A 120 3.08 -22.08 -12.33
#